data_AF-A0A537MMU6-F1
#
_entry.id   AF-A0A537MMU6-F1
#
_cell.length_a   1.000
_cell.length_b   1.000
_cell.length_c   1.000
_cell.angle_alpha   90.00
_cell.angle_beta   90.00
_cell.angle_gamma   90.00
#
_symmetry.space_group_name_H-M   'P 1'
#
loop_
_entity.id
_entity.type
_entity.pdbx_description
1 polymer ?
#
loop_
_entity_poly.entity_id
_entity_poly.type
_entity_poly.pdbx_seq_one_letter_code
_entity_poly.pdbx_strand_id
1 'polypeptide(L)'
;MGIFDALNTSVGGLQAQSFALQNISGNIANASTTGYKGIGTSFEDLIPDATTPSRQVAGGVTAFAQATITTQGTVSATTVATNMAINGDGFFSVQKASAVVDNVPVFTGVTDYTRRGDFQVNANGNLINGAGYYLMGVTVDPKTGNPTGNVPQVLQFQNNFIPAQSTTAIQYAANLPTTPKTPASSGAQAGTITAGGGINPADFASNPLPLGTPAPPVNAFFTGTIINNDNTTPAAITAATQLVGTASATSNDLATAITPPASLTVNGKTITFSTAQTTSTTDSSGNVTIGIGPTSTLTVQSVLSAIDGITGATTASTVNSGKLVLSTGTNQDLVISGTGNALAALGLSAGTTVRATGTNPGTGIVTGNDLTAFTNESISGGAVTAFNAAGTPINVQLRWAKTDSASLGTGHQDSWNLFYQTSTSATGAQTAWVNTGTNFVFNANGSLASPAGSAVSVPAVSVDGQVLGNLTFNIGAGTLTQFASTAGAATINNLTQNGFAAGQLQSVAINNSGIVV
;
A
#
# COMPACT_ATOMS: atom_id res chain seq x y z
N MET A 1 5.01 -21.21 95.75
CA MET A 1 4.13 -20.11 95.32
C MET A 1 4.01 -19.11 96.45
N GLY A 2 4.76 -18.00 96.40
CA GLY A 2 4.46 -16.85 97.25
C GLY A 2 3.28 -16.06 96.66
N ILE A 3 2.49 -15.39 97.49
CA ILE A 3 1.39 -14.53 97.02
C ILE A 3 1.90 -13.41 96.10
N PHE A 4 3.15 -12.97 96.30
CA PHE A 4 3.82 -11.95 95.48
C PHE A 4 4.11 -12.42 94.04
N ASP A 5 4.49 -13.68 93.83
CA ASP A 5 4.73 -14.24 92.48
C ASP A 5 3.41 -14.34 91.69
N ALA A 6 2.33 -14.73 92.38
CA ALA A 6 1.00 -14.82 91.79
C ALA A 6 0.44 -13.43 91.41
N LEU A 7 0.70 -12.41 92.23
CA LEU A 7 0.31 -11.04 91.94
C LEU A 7 1.11 -10.45 90.77
N ASN A 8 2.43 -10.66 90.70
CA ASN A 8 3.25 -10.20 89.58
C ASN A 8 2.85 -10.86 88.25
N THR A 9 2.58 -12.17 88.27
CA THR A 9 2.10 -12.91 87.09
C THR A 9 0.74 -12.38 86.63
N SER A 10 -0.17 -12.10 87.57
CA SER A 10 -1.51 -11.59 87.29
C SER A 10 -1.48 -10.15 86.76
N VAL A 11 -0.58 -9.30 87.26
CA VAL A 11 -0.37 -7.94 86.74
C VAL A 11 0.23 -7.97 85.33
N GLY A 12 1.20 -8.86 85.06
CA GLY A 12 1.74 -9.06 83.71
C GLY A 12 0.66 -9.52 82.71
N GLY A 13 -0.19 -10.45 83.11
CA GLY A 13 -1.35 -10.88 82.33
C GLY A 13 -2.34 -9.75 82.03
N LEU A 14 -2.66 -8.92 83.02
CA LEU A 14 -3.57 -7.78 82.84
C LEU A 14 -2.97 -6.70 81.93
N GLN A 15 -1.67 -6.42 82.05
CA GLN A 15 -0.96 -5.49 81.17
C GLN A 15 -0.92 -6.01 79.72
N ALA A 16 -0.60 -7.29 79.53
CA ALA A 16 -0.60 -7.93 78.22
C ALA A 16 -1.99 -7.87 77.55
N GLN A 17 -3.06 -8.10 78.31
CA GLN A 17 -4.44 -7.96 77.81
C GLN A 17 -4.82 -6.51 77.53
N SER A 18 -4.38 -5.54 78.35
CA SER A 18 -4.59 -4.12 78.09
C SER A 18 -3.93 -3.70 76.76
N PHE A 19 -2.72 -4.19 76.50
CA PHE A 19 -2.02 -3.96 75.23
C PHE A 19 -2.77 -4.59 74.04
N ALA A 20 -3.29 -5.81 74.20
CA ALA A 20 -4.13 -6.44 73.18
C ALA A 20 -5.39 -5.62 72.88
N LEU A 21 -6.07 -5.11 73.91
CA LEU A 21 -7.23 -4.24 73.76
C LEU A 21 -6.90 -2.92 73.06
N GLN A 22 -5.71 -2.35 73.29
CA GLN A 22 -5.25 -1.16 72.58
C GLN A 22 -5.09 -1.43 71.08
N ASN A 23 -4.49 -2.57 70.71
CA ASN A 23 -4.35 -2.96 69.30
C ASN A 23 -5.71 -3.21 68.64
N ILE A 24 -6.64 -3.88 69.34
CA ILE A 24 -8.02 -4.09 68.86
C ILE A 24 -8.73 -2.73 68.67
N SER A 25 -8.63 -1.83 69.65
CA SER A 25 -9.23 -0.50 69.57
C SER A 25 -8.67 0.31 68.41
N GLY A 26 -7.34 0.28 68.20
CA GLY A 26 -6.69 0.89 67.04
C GLY A 26 -7.17 0.33 65.70
N ASN A 27 -7.30 -0.99 65.60
CA ASN A 27 -7.82 -1.65 64.39
C ASN A 27 -9.28 -1.26 64.12
N ILE A 28 -10.14 -1.21 65.15
CA ILE A 28 -11.54 -0.80 65.02
C ILE A 28 -11.63 0.66 64.58
N ALA A 29 -10.84 1.55 65.19
CA ALA A 29 -10.83 2.97 64.86
C ALA A 29 -10.42 3.23 63.40
N ASN A 30 -9.57 2.37 62.82
CA ASN A 30 -9.06 2.51 61.46
C ASN A 30 -9.71 1.55 60.45
N ALA A 31 -10.77 0.82 60.82
CA ALA A 31 -11.38 -0.20 59.98
C ALA A 31 -11.90 0.33 58.63
N SER A 32 -12.25 1.62 58.56
CA SER A 32 -12.70 2.30 57.33
C SER A 32 -11.58 2.96 56.53
N THR A 33 -10.35 2.95 57.03
CA THR A 33 -9.22 3.61 56.37
C THR A 33 -8.68 2.75 55.22
N THR A 34 -8.79 3.26 53.99
CA THR A 34 -8.32 2.57 52.78
C THR A 34 -6.82 2.26 52.86
N GLY A 35 -6.47 0.99 52.69
CA GLY A 35 -5.08 0.53 52.69
C GLY A 35 -4.47 0.38 54.10
N TYR A 36 -5.27 0.52 55.16
CA TYR A 36 -4.82 0.25 56.53
C TYR A 36 -4.39 -1.21 56.69
N LYS A 37 -3.27 -1.43 57.39
CA LYS A 37 -2.76 -2.74 57.76
C LYS A 37 -2.92 -2.92 59.26
N GLY A 38 -3.66 -3.95 59.64
CA GLY A 38 -3.96 -4.22 61.04
C GLY A 38 -2.72 -4.58 61.85
N ILE A 39 -2.86 -4.47 63.16
CA ILE A 39 -1.85 -4.91 64.11
C ILE A 39 -2.44 -6.07 64.91
N GLY A 40 -1.80 -7.23 64.82
CA GLY A 40 -2.06 -8.39 65.67
C GLY A 40 -1.31 -8.27 66.99
N THR A 41 -1.79 -8.97 68.03
CA THR A 41 -1.08 -9.10 69.29
C THR A 41 -0.59 -10.54 69.43
N SER A 42 0.71 -10.71 69.64
CA SER A 42 1.31 -11.99 69.98
C SER A 42 1.63 -12.01 71.48
N PHE A 43 1.32 -13.12 72.14
CA PHE A 43 1.63 -13.34 73.54
C PHE A 43 2.80 -14.31 73.66
N GLU A 44 3.78 -13.97 74.50
CA GLU A 44 4.95 -14.78 74.77
C GLU A 44 5.02 -15.09 76.27
N ASP A 45 5.26 -16.36 76.58
CA ASP A 45 5.44 -16.83 77.96
C ASP A 45 6.89 -16.61 78.40
N LEU A 46 7.07 -16.07 79.61
CA LEU A 46 8.35 -15.83 80.23
C LEU A 46 8.66 -17.00 81.16
N ILE A 47 9.52 -17.92 80.71
CA ILE A 47 9.99 -19.03 81.54
C ILE A 47 11.16 -18.54 82.41
N PRO A 48 11.02 -18.52 83.74
CA PRO A 48 12.11 -18.15 84.63
C PRO A 48 13.19 -19.23 84.66
N ASP A 49 14.46 -18.83 84.74
CA ASP A 49 15.59 -19.75 84.86
C ASP A 49 15.50 -20.51 86.21
N ALA A 50 15.18 -21.80 86.15
CA ALA A 50 14.92 -22.63 87.32
C ALA A 50 16.14 -23.52 87.64
N THR A 51 16.96 -23.09 88.60
CA THR A 51 18.18 -23.82 89.01
C THR A 51 17.93 -25.00 89.97
N THR A 52 16.68 -25.32 90.32
CA THR A 52 16.32 -26.46 91.20
C THR A 52 15.11 -27.25 90.69
N PRO A 53 15.22 -28.57 90.38
CA PRO A 53 14.15 -29.37 89.75
C PRO A 53 12.85 -29.58 90.56
N SER A 54 12.86 -29.30 91.87
CA SER A 54 11.76 -29.62 92.79
C SER A 54 10.81 -28.44 93.06
N ARG A 55 10.96 -27.31 92.37
CA ARG A 55 10.09 -26.13 92.51
C ARG A 55 9.69 -25.59 91.14
N GLN A 56 8.40 -25.60 90.85
CA GLN A 56 7.84 -24.88 89.71
C GLN A 56 7.67 -23.40 90.09
N VAL A 57 8.32 -22.51 89.35
CA VAL A 57 8.13 -21.05 89.43
C VAL A 57 7.14 -20.68 88.31
N ALA A 58 6.13 -19.88 88.63
CA ALA A 58 5.19 -19.41 87.62
C ALA A 58 5.90 -18.42 86.68
N GLY A 59 5.78 -18.66 85.37
CA GLY A 59 6.19 -17.73 84.34
C GLY A 59 5.24 -16.54 84.23
N GLY A 60 5.74 -15.45 83.64
CA GLY A 60 4.93 -14.26 83.30
C GLY A 60 4.48 -14.29 81.84
N VAL A 61 3.70 -13.31 81.40
CA VAL A 61 3.36 -13.14 79.97
C VAL A 61 3.68 -11.73 79.52
N THR A 62 4.25 -11.60 78.33
CA THR A 62 4.44 -10.31 77.64
C THR A 62 3.70 -10.31 76.30
N ALA A 63 3.29 -9.13 75.85
CA ALA A 63 2.60 -8.97 74.57
C ALA A 63 3.40 -8.07 73.63
N PHE A 64 3.42 -8.43 72.35
CA PHE A 64 4.08 -7.66 71.29
C PHE A 64 3.12 -7.41 70.13
N ALA A 65 3.26 -6.25 69.49
CA ALA A 65 2.52 -5.89 68.30
C ALA A 65 3.18 -6.51 67.05
N GLN A 66 2.39 -7.17 66.21
CA GLN A 66 2.83 -7.70 64.93
C GLN A 66 2.01 -7.08 63.80
N ALA A 67 2.65 -6.33 62.91
CA ALA A 67 1.97 -5.71 61.79
C ALA A 67 1.60 -6.78 60.73
N THR A 68 0.34 -6.84 60.32
CA THR A 68 -0.17 -7.81 59.33
C THR A 68 -0.09 -7.24 57.91
N ILE A 69 1.11 -6.80 57.53
CA ILE A 69 1.34 -6.05 56.29
C ILE A 69 1.05 -6.90 55.05
N THR A 70 1.31 -8.21 55.10
CA THR A 70 1.09 -9.16 53.99
C THR A 70 -0.36 -9.63 53.85
N THR A 71 -1.23 -9.39 54.83
CA THR A 71 -2.62 -9.83 54.75
C THR A 71 -3.41 -8.94 53.79
N GLN A 72 -4.05 -9.54 52.80
CA GLN A 72 -4.89 -8.86 51.81
C GLN A 72 -6.30 -8.59 52.37
N GLY A 73 -6.79 -7.37 52.19
CA GLY A 73 -8.18 -7.01 52.50
C GLY A 73 -9.11 -7.21 51.30
N THR A 74 -10.41 -7.00 51.50
CA THR A 74 -11.38 -6.98 50.41
C THR A 74 -11.14 -5.77 49.51
N VAL A 75 -11.23 -5.98 48.19
CA VAL A 75 -11.14 -4.91 47.20
C VAL A 75 -12.55 -4.47 46.85
N SER A 76 -12.83 -3.17 46.94
CA SER A 76 -14.09 -2.56 46.53
C SER A 76 -13.91 -1.78 45.24
N ALA A 77 -14.87 -1.89 44.32
CA ALA A 77 -14.85 -1.17 43.06
C ALA A 77 -15.22 0.31 43.26
N THR A 78 -14.67 1.20 42.42
CA THR A 78 -15.01 2.63 42.41
C THR A 78 -15.25 3.10 40.97
N THR A 79 -15.96 4.21 40.79
CA THR A 79 -16.23 4.80 39.47
C THR A 79 -15.08 5.69 38.95
N VAL A 80 -14.08 5.97 39.78
CA VAL A 80 -12.93 6.82 39.42
C VAL A 80 -11.86 5.96 38.75
N ALA A 81 -11.59 6.22 37.47
CA ALA A 81 -10.70 5.40 36.64
C ALA A 81 -9.22 5.40 37.08
N THR A 82 -8.81 6.38 37.90
CA THR A 82 -7.46 6.49 38.45
C THR A 82 -7.30 5.80 39.80
N ASN A 83 -8.39 5.30 40.40
CA ASN A 83 -8.33 4.54 41.63
C ASN A 83 -7.84 3.12 41.34
N MET A 84 -6.86 2.67 42.13
CA MET A 84 -6.24 1.36 41.96
C MET A 84 -6.17 0.59 43.27
N ALA A 85 -6.24 -0.73 43.16
CA ALA A 85 -5.91 -1.64 44.23
C ALA A 85 -4.96 -2.72 43.71
N ILE A 86 -3.84 -2.92 44.41
CA ILE A 86 -2.96 -4.05 44.13
C ILE A 86 -3.67 -5.33 44.65
N ASN A 87 -3.66 -6.40 43.87
CA ASN A 87 -4.11 -7.72 44.30
C ASN A 87 -2.89 -8.61 44.52
N GLY A 88 -2.63 -9.02 45.77
CA GLY A 88 -1.41 -9.71 46.17
C GLY A 88 -0.36 -8.79 46.80
N ASP A 89 0.90 -9.21 46.75
CA ASP A 89 2.01 -8.50 47.37
C ASP A 89 2.43 -7.25 46.58
N GLY A 90 2.89 -6.21 47.29
CA GLY A 90 3.42 -4.99 46.69
C GLY A 90 2.81 -3.70 47.23
N PHE A 91 3.45 -2.59 46.86
CA PHE A 91 3.08 -1.23 47.24
C PHE A 91 3.21 -0.27 46.07
N PHE A 92 2.44 0.81 46.09
CA PHE A 92 2.64 1.94 45.20
C PHE A 92 3.86 2.74 45.66
N SER A 93 4.77 3.02 44.73
CA SER A 93 5.88 3.96 44.92
C SER A 93 5.33 5.38 44.83
N VAL A 94 5.52 6.16 45.89
CA VAL A 94 5.01 7.53 45.97
C VAL A 94 6.03 8.48 46.54
N GLN A 95 5.79 9.78 46.38
CA GLN A 95 6.68 10.82 46.91
C GLN A 95 5.89 11.96 47.53
N LYS A 96 6.38 12.50 48.66
CA LYS A 96 5.78 13.67 49.29
C LYS A 96 6.40 14.96 48.76
N ALA A 97 5.56 15.94 48.46
CA ALA A 97 6.03 17.29 48.16
C ALA A 97 6.57 17.95 49.44
N SER A 98 7.80 18.49 49.38
CA SER A 98 8.46 19.22 50.47
C SER A 98 7.98 20.66 50.56
N ALA A 99 7.70 21.27 49.41
CA ALA A 99 7.24 22.64 49.27
C ALA A 99 6.47 22.77 47.94
N VAL A 100 5.70 23.83 47.79
CA VAL A 100 5.13 24.24 46.51
C VAL A 100 5.66 25.64 46.23
N VAL A 101 6.39 25.81 45.14
CA VAL A 101 6.95 27.10 44.70
C VAL A 101 6.34 27.40 43.34
N ASP A 102 5.70 28.56 43.18
CA ASP A 102 5.02 28.96 41.94
C ASP A 102 4.01 27.93 41.41
N ASN A 103 3.21 27.34 42.32
CA ASN A 103 2.29 26.24 42.06
C ASN A 103 2.94 24.92 41.57
N VAL A 104 4.26 24.81 41.56
CA VAL A 104 4.99 23.57 41.22
C VAL A 104 5.44 22.85 42.49
N PRO A 105 5.10 21.56 42.68
CA PRO A 105 5.56 20.79 43.82
C PRO A 105 7.07 20.51 43.71
N VAL A 106 7.80 20.83 44.78
CA VAL A 106 9.21 20.49 44.96
C VAL A 106 9.29 19.23 45.80
N PHE A 107 9.98 18.21 45.30
CA PHE A 107 10.05 16.90 45.94
C PHE A 107 11.37 16.70 46.69
N THR A 108 11.32 15.95 47.80
CA THR A 108 12.48 15.68 48.67
C THR A 108 13.49 14.68 48.09
N GLY A 109 13.17 14.01 46.98
CA GLY A 109 13.95 12.89 46.45
C GLY A 109 13.70 11.54 47.15
N VAL A 110 12.96 11.51 48.27
CA VAL A 110 12.68 10.27 49.02
C VAL A 110 11.46 9.55 48.46
N THR A 111 11.61 8.25 48.18
CA THR A 111 10.51 7.36 47.78
C THR A 111 9.87 6.71 49.00
N ASP A 112 8.57 6.91 49.16
CA ASP A 112 7.72 6.27 50.15
C ASP A 112 6.85 5.18 49.50
N TYR A 113 6.30 4.28 50.32
CA TYR A 113 5.47 3.18 49.85
C TYR A 113 4.10 3.20 50.52
N THR A 114 3.03 3.04 49.73
CA THR A 114 1.66 3.02 50.25
C THR A 114 0.81 1.94 49.57
N ARG A 115 -0.19 1.44 50.30
CA ARG A 115 -1.23 0.55 49.75
C ARG A 115 -2.51 1.29 49.37
N ARG A 116 -2.61 2.56 49.75
CA ARG A 116 -3.72 3.44 49.44
C ARG A 116 -3.59 3.93 48.00
N GLY A 117 -4.56 3.54 47.16
CA GLY A 117 -4.54 3.83 45.72
C GLY A 117 -5.67 4.74 45.24
N ASP A 118 -6.14 5.66 46.08
CA ASP A 118 -7.17 6.66 45.73
C ASP A 118 -6.56 7.88 45.02
N PHE A 119 -5.85 7.64 43.91
CA PHE A 119 -5.17 8.69 43.15
C PHE A 119 -6.15 9.51 42.32
N GLN A 120 -5.97 10.82 42.31
CA GLN A 120 -6.70 11.77 41.49
C GLN A 120 -5.73 12.70 40.77
N VAL A 121 -6.09 13.14 39.56
CA VAL A 121 -5.27 14.10 38.81
C VAL A 121 -5.49 15.50 39.39
N ASN A 122 -4.42 16.18 39.79
CA ASN A 122 -4.46 17.57 40.23
C ASN A 122 -4.36 18.56 39.06
N ALA A 123 -4.50 19.87 39.33
CA ALA A 123 -4.42 20.92 38.31
C ALA A 123 -3.08 20.97 37.55
N ASN A 124 -2.00 20.44 38.13
CA ASN A 124 -0.68 20.37 37.51
C ASN A 124 -0.46 19.10 36.68
N GLY A 125 -1.49 18.24 36.58
CA GLY A 125 -1.42 16.98 35.85
C GLY A 125 -0.80 15.84 36.64
N ASN A 126 -0.51 16.00 37.93
CA ASN A 126 0.05 14.92 38.74
C ASN A 126 -1.03 14.04 39.36
N LEU A 127 -0.76 12.75 39.52
CA LEU A 127 -1.61 11.84 40.29
C LEU A 127 -1.27 11.93 41.78
N ILE A 128 -2.19 12.47 42.57
CA ILE A 128 -2.06 12.64 44.03
C ILE A 128 -3.09 11.77 44.75
N ASN A 129 -2.68 11.04 45.79
CA ASN A 129 -3.63 10.32 46.64
C ASN A 129 -4.23 11.22 47.72
N GLY A 130 -5.29 10.75 48.40
CA GLY A 130 -5.94 11.55 49.45
C GLY A 130 -5.09 11.78 50.72
N ALA A 131 -3.85 11.27 50.78
CA ALA A 131 -2.87 11.57 51.82
C ALA A 131 -1.80 12.59 51.37
N GLY A 132 -1.91 13.13 50.15
CA GLY A 132 -1.01 14.16 49.63
C GLY A 132 0.28 13.63 48.98
N TYR A 133 0.37 12.32 48.72
CA TYR A 133 1.52 11.71 48.06
C TYR A 133 1.30 11.57 46.57
N TYR A 134 2.36 11.78 45.81
CA TYR A 134 2.38 11.79 44.35
C TYR A 134 2.81 10.42 43.82
N LEU A 135 2.06 9.86 42.87
CA LEU A 135 2.37 8.56 42.28
C LEU A 135 3.62 8.64 41.40
N MET A 136 4.51 7.67 41.59
CA MET A 136 5.69 7.50 40.76
C MET A 136 5.51 6.35 39.76
N GLY A 137 6.14 6.47 38.61
CA GLY A 137 6.14 5.45 37.57
C GLY A 137 7.28 5.64 36.58
N VAL A 138 7.42 4.69 35.67
CA VAL A 138 8.36 4.77 34.54
C VAL A 138 7.63 5.29 33.31
N THR A 139 8.28 6.15 32.54
CA THR A 139 7.75 6.65 31.27
C THR A 139 7.73 5.56 30.23
N VAL A 140 6.76 5.60 29.31
CA VAL A 140 6.67 4.67 28.19
C VAL A 140 6.91 5.40 26.87
N ASP A 141 7.47 4.69 25.88
CA ASP A 141 7.58 5.18 24.52
C ASP A 141 6.18 5.19 23.88
N PRO A 142 5.70 6.33 23.37
CA PRO A 142 4.35 6.45 22.82
C PRO A 142 4.10 5.63 21.54
N LYS A 143 5.15 5.19 20.82
CA LYS A 143 5.02 4.35 19.63
C LYS A 143 5.07 2.85 19.95
N THR A 144 5.87 2.46 20.94
CA THR A 144 6.12 1.03 21.23
C THR A 144 5.45 0.53 22.50
N GLY A 145 4.99 1.43 23.38
CA GLY A 145 4.42 1.10 24.69
C GLY A 145 5.45 0.58 25.71
N ASN A 146 6.73 0.52 25.35
CA ASN A 146 7.79 -0.01 26.21
C ASN A 146 8.28 1.04 27.21
N PRO A 147 8.69 0.63 28.43
CA PRO A 147 9.33 1.55 29.39
C PRO A 147 10.63 2.15 28.81
N THR A 148 10.77 3.47 28.89
CA THR A 148 11.97 4.20 28.43
C THR A 148 13.06 4.34 29.49
N GLY A 149 12.85 3.74 30.67
CA GLY A 149 13.82 3.71 31.76
C GLY A 149 13.39 2.82 32.92
N ASN A 150 14.29 2.67 33.89
CA ASN A 150 14.09 1.81 35.08
C ASN A 150 13.95 2.60 36.39
N VAL A 151 14.09 3.93 36.36
CA VAL A 151 13.98 4.79 37.54
C VAL A 151 12.57 5.41 37.57
N PRO A 152 11.74 5.10 38.59
CA PRO A 152 10.47 5.74 38.76
C PRO A 152 10.63 7.25 39.00
N GLN A 153 9.81 8.05 38.35
CA GLN A 153 9.71 9.50 38.55
C GLN A 153 8.25 9.86 38.80
N VAL A 154 8.01 11.04 39.40
CA VAL A 154 6.63 11.51 39.62
C VAL A 154 5.92 11.63 38.28
N LEU A 155 4.75 10.99 38.17
CA LEU A 155 3.96 11.04 36.96
C LEU A 155 3.32 12.43 36.82
N GLN A 156 3.51 13.04 35.65
CA GLN A 156 2.90 14.31 35.28
C GLN A 156 2.29 14.21 33.88
N PHE A 157 0.98 14.35 33.83
CA PHE A 157 0.19 14.41 32.61
C PHE A 157 -0.10 15.87 32.31
N GLN A 158 0.79 16.50 31.54
CA GLN A 158 0.52 17.87 31.10
C GLN A 158 -0.66 17.84 30.12
N ASN A 159 -1.55 18.83 30.20
CA ASN A 159 -2.68 19.01 29.28
C ASN A 159 -2.20 19.50 27.89
N ASN A 160 -1.02 19.03 27.46
CA ASN A 160 -0.36 19.49 26.26
C ASN A 160 -1.18 19.07 25.06
N PHE A 161 -1.41 20.03 24.17
CA PHE A 161 -1.90 19.74 22.84
C PHE A 161 -0.95 18.74 22.20
N ILE A 162 -1.47 17.57 21.82
CA ILE A 162 -0.76 16.69 20.92
C ILE A 162 -0.84 17.41 19.56
N PRO A 163 0.28 17.89 19.00
CA PRO A 163 0.26 18.57 17.72
C PRO A 163 -0.20 17.59 16.65
N ALA A 164 -0.86 18.11 15.62
CA ALA A 164 -1.21 17.29 14.46
C ALA A 164 0.04 16.67 13.83
N GLN A 165 -0.08 15.45 13.33
CA GLN A 165 0.91 14.86 12.45
C GLN A 165 0.35 14.73 11.04
N SER A 166 1.06 15.32 10.09
CA SER A 166 0.80 15.11 8.68
C SER A 166 1.03 13.65 8.33
N THR A 167 0.16 13.08 7.50
CA THR A 167 0.39 11.77 6.91
C THR A 167 1.63 11.83 6.03
N THR A 168 2.57 10.89 6.23
CA THR A 168 3.76 10.72 5.39
C THR A 168 3.81 9.35 4.74
N ALA A 169 3.08 8.38 5.29
CA ALA A 169 3.04 7.01 4.80
C ALA A 169 1.62 6.45 4.81
N ILE A 170 1.29 5.70 3.75
CA ILE A 170 0.07 4.90 3.61
C ILE A 170 0.50 3.44 3.46
N GLN A 171 0.03 2.57 4.36
CA GLN A 171 0.22 1.14 4.21
C GLN A 171 -0.88 0.58 3.31
N TYR A 172 -0.47 -0.05 2.20
CA TYR A 172 -1.37 -0.51 1.16
C TYR A 172 -1.18 -2.01 0.85
N ALA A 173 -2.26 -2.76 0.86
CA ALA A 173 -2.30 -4.16 0.42
C ALA A 173 -3.58 -4.41 -0.38
N ALA A 174 -3.45 -5.05 -1.54
CA ALA A 174 -4.58 -5.33 -2.40
C ALA A 174 -4.34 -6.58 -3.27
N ASN A 175 -5.43 -7.21 -3.69
CA ASN A 175 -5.42 -8.20 -4.76
C ASN A 175 -6.14 -7.61 -5.98
N LEU A 176 -5.42 -7.47 -7.09
CA LEU A 176 -5.95 -6.96 -8.35
C LEU A 176 -6.51 -8.11 -9.20
N PRO A 177 -7.61 -7.91 -9.94
CA PRO A 177 -8.12 -8.92 -10.86
C PRO A 177 -7.17 -9.11 -12.05
N THR A 178 -6.93 -10.33 -12.53
CA THR A 178 -6.21 -10.53 -13.80
C THR A 178 -6.94 -9.87 -14.99
N THR A 179 -8.27 -9.98 -14.99
CA THR A 179 -9.16 -9.31 -15.96
C THR A 179 -10.17 -8.45 -15.19
N PRO A 180 -9.91 -7.15 -14.98
CA PRO A 180 -10.89 -6.24 -14.39
C PRO A 180 -12.16 -6.17 -15.23
N LYS A 181 -13.31 -6.07 -14.56
CA LYS A 181 -14.61 -5.86 -15.20
C LYS A 181 -14.98 -4.40 -15.09
N THR A 182 -14.51 -3.61 -16.04
CA THR A 182 -14.83 -2.18 -16.14
C THR A 182 -16.07 -1.96 -17.01
N PRO A 183 -16.81 -0.84 -16.86
CA PRO A 183 -17.95 -0.55 -17.74
C PRO A 183 -17.62 -0.57 -19.24
N ALA A 184 -16.41 -0.15 -19.63
CA ALA A 184 -15.97 -0.19 -21.03
C ALA A 184 -15.66 -1.61 -21.53
N SER A 185 -15.26 -2.54 -20.65
CA SER A 185 -14.78 -3.86 -21.08
C SER A 185 -15.83 -4.73 -21.75
N SER A 186 -17.11 -4.62 -21.37
CA SER A 186 -18.17 -5.49 -21.90
C SER A 186 -18.54 -5.22 -23.36
N GLY A 187 -18.22 -4.03 -23.89
CA GLY A 187 -18.54 -3.65 -25.27
C GLY A 187 -17.32 -3.49 -26.18
N ALA A 188 -16.12 -3.67 -25.65
CA ALA A 188 -14.88 -3.45 -26.38
C ALA A 188 -14.56 -4.62 -27.33
N GLN A 189 -13.88 -4.31 -28.43
CA GLN A 189 -13.44 -5.30 -29.41
C GLN A 189 -12.45 -6.29 -28.76
N ALA A 190 -12.67 -7.59 -28.98
CA ALA A 190 -11.76 -8.63 -28.48
C ALA A 190 -10.32 -8.41 -28.98
N GLY A 191 -9.34 -8.67 -28.13
CA GLY A 191 -7.92 -8.44 -28.43
C GLY A 191 -7.46 -6.99 -28.23
N THR A 192 -8.28 -6.11 -27.64
CA THR A 192 -7.88 -4.75 -27.23
C THR A 192 -7.61 -4.70 -25.72
N ILE A 193 -6.83 -3.71 -25.28
CA ILE A 193 -6.59 -3.47 -23.85
C ILE A 193 -7.90 -3.15 -23.10
N THR A 194 -8.82 -2.41 -23.73
CA THR A 194 -10.14 -2.09 -23.17
C THR A 194 -10.99 -3.33 -22.93
N ALA A 195 -10.95 -4.32 -23.84
CA ALA A 195 -11.61 -5.62 -23.63
C ALA A 195 -10.97 -6.44 -22.50
N GLY A 196 -9.66 -6.26 -22.26
CA GLY A 196 -8.98 -6.75 -21.06
C GLY A 196 -9.30 -5.97 -19.76
N GLY A 197 -10.20 -4.97 -19.85
CA GLY A 197 -10.59 -4.05 -18.78
C GLY A 197 -9.51 -3.04 -18.40
N GLY A 198 -8.55 -2.81 -19.28
CA GLY A 198 -7.54 -1.78 -19.12
C GLY A 198 -7.91 -0.44 -19.74
N ILE A 199 -7.03 0.52 -19.50
CA ILE A 199 -7.12 1.88 -20.00
C ILE A 199 -6.49 1.96 -21.39
N ASN A 200 -7.21 2.54 -22.34
CA ASN A 200 -6.72 2.78 -23.68
C ASN A 200 -6.34 4.25 -23.83
N PRO A 201 -5.05 4.59 -23.97
CA PRO A 201 -4.61 5.99 -24.08
C PRO A 201 -5.24 6.79 -25.22
N ALA A 202 -5.77 6.13 -26.26
CA ALA A 202 -6.43 6.79 -27.37
C ALA A 202 -7.80 7.39 -27.01
N ASP A 203 -8.42 6.93 -25.92
CA ASP A 203 -9.74 7.40 -25.47
C ASP A 203 -9.66 8.69 -24.63
N PHE A 204 -8.45 9.23 -24.46
CA PHE A 204 -8.15 10.39 -23.60
C PHE A 204 -7.56 11.54 -24.42
N ALA A 205 -8.02 12.76 -24.14
CA ALA A 205 -7.42 13.97 -24.72
C ALA A 205 -5.96 14.16 -24.26
N SER A 206 -5.65 13.74 -23.03
CA SER A 206 -4.30 13.68 -22.48
C SER A 206 -3.97 12.26 -22.05
N ASN A 207 -2.89 11.69 -22.58
CA ASN A 207 -2.51 10.30 -22.30
C ASN A 207 -2.25 10.08 -20.78
N PRO A 208 -3.08 9.28 -20.08
CA PRO A 208 -3.03 9.15 -18.62
C PRO A 208 -1.88 8.26 -18.11
N LEU A 209 -1.10 7.65 -19.01
CA LEU A 209 0.08 6.87 -18.65
C LEU A 209 1.15 7.76 -17.99
N PRO A 210 2.11 7.18 -17.25
CA PRO A 210 3.09 7.91 -16.47
C PRO A 210 3.81 8.98 -17.30
N LEU A 211 4.11 10.12 -16.67
CA LEU A 211 4.78 11.22 -17.34
C LEU A 211 6.08 10.74 -18.01
N GLY A 212 6.23 11.04 -19.30
CA GLY A 212 7.39 10.65 -20.09
C GLY A 212 7.32 9.25 -20.69
N THR A 213 6.22 8.51 -20.49
CA THR A 213 5.95 7.29 -21.27
C THR A 213 5.94 7.65 -22.75
N PRO A 214 6.79 7.04 -23.60
CA PRO A 214 6.82 7.34 -25.01
C PRO A 214 5.45 7.08 -25.64
N ALA A 215 5.05 7.96 -26.56
CA ALA A 215 3.84 7.74 -27.34
C ALA A 215 3.98 6.41 -28.10
N PRO A 216 2.89 5.60 -28.20
CA PRO A 216 2.91 4.40 -29.03
C PRO A 216 3.39 4.75 -30.44
N PRO A 217 4.33 4.00 -31.03
CA PRO A 217 4.79 4.29 -32.37
C PRO A 217 3.63 4.14 -33.36
N VAL A 218 3.49 5.05 -34.31
CA VAL A 218 2.42 5.04 -35.31
C VAL A 218 2.95 4.52 -36.63
N ASN A 219 2.02 4.22 -37.54
CA ASN A 219 2.37 3.73 -38.86
C ASN A 219 3.28 4.74 -39.60
N ALA A 220 4.36 4.24 -40.18
CA ALA A 220 5.19 4.93 -41.16
C ALA A 220 5.05 4.27 -42.53
N PHE A 221 5.65 4.90 -43.55
CA PHE A 221 5.60 4.39 -44.92
C PHE A 221 7.00 4.25 -45.50
N PHE A 222 7.29 3.08 -46.06
CA PHE A 222 8.43 2.87 -46.94
C PHE A 222 8.01 3.20 -48.37
N THR A 223 8.76 4.05 -49.06
CA THR A 223 8.49 4.37 -50.47
C THR A 223 9.57 3.77 -51.36
N GLY A 224 9.17 2.89 -52.27
CA GLY A 224 10.04 2.30 -53.27
C GLY A 224 10.44 3.27 -54.38
N THR A 225 11.13 2.72 -55.37
CA THR A 225 11.52 3.40 -56.60
C THR A 225 10.41 3.33 -57.66
N ILE A 226 10.50 4.20 -58.67
CA ILE A 226 9.51 4.22 -59.76
C ILE A 226 9.74 2.99 -60.63
N ILE A 227 8.65 2.29 -60.94
CA ILE A 227 8.61 1.24 -61.94
C ILE A 227 7.48 1.52 -62.92
N ASN A 228 7.69 1.07 -64.14
CA ASN A 228 6.70 1.14 -65.20
C ASN A 228 6.20 -0.26 -65.58
N ASN A 229 5.06 -0.30 -66.22
CA ASN A 229 4.59 -1.49 -66.90
C ASN A 229 5.40 -1.73 -68.19
N ASP A 230 5.18 -2.89 -68.80
CA ASP A 230 5.87 -3.36 -69.99
C ASP A 230 5.29 -2.85 -71.32
N ASN A 231 4.47 -1.80 -71.29
CA ASN A 231 3.88 -1.21 -72.50
C ASN A 231 4.96 -0.70 -73.47
N THR A 232 4.62 -0.72 -74.76
CA THR A 232 5.44 -0.12 -75.83
C THR A 232 5.79 1.33 -75.54
N THR A 233 4.88 2.06 -74.90
CA THR A 233 5.15 3.34 -74.21
C THR A 233 5.01 3.09 -72.71
N PRO A 234 6.11 2.97 -71.95
CA PRO A 234 6.06 2.62 -70.54
C PRO A 234 5.24 3.63 -69.72
N ALA A 235 4.30 3.12 -68.93
CA ALA A 235 3.49 3.90 -68.00
C ALA A 235 3.76 3.46 -66.56
N ALA A 236 3.63 4.36 -65.60
CA ALA A 236 3.80 4.06 -64.19
C ALA A 236 2.85 2.93 -63.74
N ILE A 237 3.37 1.97 -62.96
CA ILE A 237 2.53 0.86 -62.45
C ILE A 237 1.43 1.37 -61.52
N THR A 238 0.37 0.58 -61.41
CA THR A 238 -0.75 0.79 -60.47
C THR A 238 -0.99 -0.48 -59.67
N ALA A 239 -1.86 -0.41 -58.65
CA ALA A 239 -2.27 -1.61 -57.91
C ALA A 239 -2.92 -2.69 -58.81
N ALA A 240 -3.46 -2.30 -59.98
CA ALA A 240 -4.06 -3.20 -60.96
C ALA A 240 -3.06 -3.80 -61.96
N THR A 241 -1.79 -3.39 -61.94
CA THR A 241 -0.75 -3.96 -62.81
C THR A 241 -0.50 -5.42 -62.45
N GLN A 242 -0.60 -6.33 -63.42
CA GLN A 242 -0.39 -7.76 -63.28
C GLN A 242 1.08 -8.08 -62.98
N LEU A 243 1.32 -9.13 -62.20
CA LEU A 243 2.67 -9.54 -61.83
C LEU A 243 3.42 -10.24 -62.96
N VAL A 244 2.67 -10.90 -63.85
CA VAL A 244 3.16 -11.60 -65.04
C VAL A 244 2.19 -11.40 -66.18
N GLY A 245 2.70 -11.29 -67.39
CA GLY A 245 1.90 -11.13 -68.60
C GLY A 245 2.76 -11.29 -69.85
N THR A 246 2.24 -10.84 -70.98
CA THR A 246 2.94 -10.87 -72.26
C THR A 246 2.94 -9.46 -72.84
N ALA A 247 4.13 -8.91 -73.08
CA ALA A 247 4.31 -7.57 -73.59
C ALA A 247 3.46 -7.27 -74.83
N SER A 248 2.70 -6.19 -74.74
CA SER A 248 1.82 -5.68 -75.79
C SER A 248 1.65 -4.17 -75.64
N ALA A 249 1.21 -3.48 -76.69
CA ALA A 249 0.95 -2.04 -76.65
C ALA A 249 -0.17 -1.63 -75.69
N THR A 250 -0.97 -2.60 -75.22
CA THR A 250 -2.07 -2.40 -74.28
C THR A 250 -1.96 -3.31 -73.05
N SER A 251 -0.80 -3.92 -72.82
CA SER A 251 -0.63 -4.77 -71.64
C SER A 251 -0.59 -3.94 -70.36
N ASN A 252 -0.71 -4.60 -69.22
CA ASN A 252 -0.53 -3.94 -67.94
C ASN A 252 0.13 -4.91 -66.96
N ASP A 253 1.28 -5.45 -67.35
CA ASP A 253 2.13 -6.25 -66.48
C ASP A 253 3.46 -5.56 -66.17
N LEU A 254 4.17 -6.05 -65.16
CA LEU A 254 5.44 -5.46 -64.72
C LEU A 254 6.47 -5.47 -65.86
N ALA A 255 7.16 -4.34 -66.08
CA ALA A 255 8.25 -4.24 -67.07
C ALA A 255 9.35 -5.29 -66.88
N THR A 256 9.56 -5.75 -65.65
CA THR A 256 10.45 -6.86 -65.33
C THR A 256 9.64 -7.94 -64.64
N ALA A 257 9.41 -9.06 -65.32
CA ALA A 257 8.70 -10.20 -64.75
C ALA A 257 9.48 -10.77 -63.55
N ILE A 258 8.76 -11.13 -62.49
CA ILE A 258 9.33 -11.83 -61.34
C ILE A 258 9.62 -13.29 -61.75
N THR A 259 10.87 -13.74 -61.60
CA THR A 259 11.29 -15.07 -62.05
C THR A 259 11.71 -15.97 -60.88
N PRO A 260 11.13 -17.18 -60.73
CA PRO A 260 11.57 -18.10 -59.70
C PRO A 260 13.05 -18.52 -59.85
N PRO A 261 13.78 -18.78 -58.74
CA PRO A 261 13.31 -18.69 -57.35
C PRO A 261 13.41 -17.23 -56.83
N ALA A 262 12.26 -16.58 -56.68
CA ALA A 262 12.16 -15.23 -56.15
C ALA A 262 11.19 -15.21 -54.96
N SER A 263 11.58 -14.49 -53.91
CA SER A 263 10.78 -14.35 -52.70
C SER A 263 11.02 -13.01 -52.03
N LEU A 264 10.05 -12.57 -51.23
CA LEU A 264 10.22 -11.51 -50.25
C LEU A 264 10.15 -12.12 -48.86
N THR A 265 10.95 -11.62 -47.93
CA THR A 265 10.79 -11.89 -46.51
C THR A 265 10.40 -10.59 -45.84
N VAL A 266 9.21 -10.57 -45.24
CA VAL A 266 8.59 -9.42 -44.58
C VAL A 266 8.38 -9.79 -43.12
N ASN A 267 9.02 -9.06 -42.19
CA ASN A 267 8.90 -9.31 -40.75
C ASN A 267 9.09 -10.79 -40.35
N GLY A 268 9.99 -11.49 -41.04
CA GLY A 268 10.30 -12.91 -40.81
C GLY A 268 9.34 -13.91 -41.48
N LYS A 269 8.28 -13.45 -42.16
CA LYS A 269 7.38 -14.28 -42.99
C LYS A 269 7.80 -14.24 -44.44
N THR A 270 7.68 -15.37 -45.15
CA THR A 270 8.10 -15.47 -46.55
C THR A 270 6.90 -15.32 -47.49
N ILE A 271 7.02 -14.45 -48.48
CA ILE A 271 6.15 -14.35 -49.66
C ILE A 271 6.89 -15.00 -50.83
N THR A 272 6.43 -16.17 -51.27
CA THR A 272 7.05 -16.92 -52.37
C THR A 272 6.31 -16.68 -53.67
N PHE A 273 7.03 -16.34 -54.75
CA PHE A 273 6.44 -16.24 -56.10
C PHE A 273 6.61 -17.58 -56.82
N SER A 274 5.49 -18.25 -57.14
CA SER A 274 5.50 -19.61 -57.69
C SER A 274 4.80 -19.71 -59.03
N THR A 275 5.46 -20.28 -60.03
CA THR A 275 4.86 -20.58 -61.34
C THR A 275 3.94 -21.81 -61.31
N ALA A 276 3.90 -22.55 -60.20
CA ALA A 276 3.03 -23.72 -60.04
C ALA A 276 1.58 -23.36 -59.63
N GLN A 277 1.30 -22.08 -59.36
CA GLN A 277 -0.02 -21.61 -58.92
C GLN A 277 -0.39 -20.33 -59.68
N THR A 278 -1.69 -20.01 -59.72
CA THR A 278 -2.24 -18.75 -60.28
C THR A 278 -3.04 -17.96 -59.24
N THR A 279 -3.11 -18.45 -57.99
CA THR A 279 -3.83 -17.84 -56.86
C THR A 279 -2.87 -17.45 -55.74
N SER A 280 -3.34 -16.61 -54.81
CA SER A 280 -2.60 -16.27 -53.58
C SER A 280 -3.11 -17.14 -52.43
N THR A 281 -2.21 -17.82 -51.71
CA THR A 281 -2.55 -18.69 -50.58
C THR A 281 -1.66 -18.37 -49.37
N THR A 282 -2.22 -18.49 -48.16
CA THR A 282 -1.50 -18.28 -46.89
C THR A 282 -1.52 -19.56 -46.08
N ASP A 283 -0.35 -20.01 -45.60
CA ASP A 283 -0.24 -21.20 -44.76
C ASP A 283 -0.56 -20.92 -43.27
N SER A 284 -0.61 -21.97 -42.45
CA SER A 284 -0.84 -21.86 -41.00
C SER A 284 0.28 -21.14 -40.24
N SER A 285 1.45 -21.00 -40.85
CA SER A 285 2.58 -20.24 -40.31
C SER A 285 2.57 -18.78 -40.74
N GLY A 286 1.59 -18.35 -41.55
CA GLY A 286 1.46 -16.99 -42.07
C GLY A 286 2.42 -16.67 -43.23
N ASN A 287 3.04 -17.68 -43.86
CA ASN A 287 3.76 -17.46 -45.11
C ASN A 287 2.77 -17.42 -46.28
N VAL A 288 3.07 -16.62 -47.29
CA VAL A 288 2.19 -16.40 -48.45
C VAL A 288 2.85 -16.98 -49.69
N THR A 289 2.08 -17.67 -50.53
CA THR A 289 2.50 -18.04 -51.88
C THR A 289 1.66 -17.27 -52.89
N ILE A 290 2.32 -16.48 -53.74
CA ILE A 290 1.69 -15.71 -54.81
C ILE A 290 1.93 -16.46 -56.13
N GLY A 291 0.83 -16.88 -56.74
CA GLY A 291 0.85 -17.59 -58.02
C GLY A 291 1.19 -16.69 -59.21
N ILE A 292 2.35 -16.94 -59.83
CA ILE A 292 2.81 -16.28 -61.06
C ILE A 292 2.90 -17.29 -62.23
N GLY A 293 2.09 -18.35 -62.18
CA GLY A 293 1.97 -19.33 -63.25
C GLY A 293 1.37 -18.76 -64.54
N PRO A 294 1.45 -19.50 -65.66
CA PRO A 294 0.80 -19.11 -66.90
C PRO A 294 -0.68 -18.78 -66.64
N THR A 295 -1.18 -17.70 -67.26
CA THR A 295 -2.55 -17.16 -67.11
C THR A 295 -2.92 -16.61 -65.73
N SER A 296 -1.96 -16.43 -64.81
CA SER A 296 -2.21 -15.72 -63.55
C SER A 296 -2.74 -14.30 -63.80
N THR A 297 -3.74 -13.89 -63.02
CA THR A 297 -4.33 -12.54 -63.04
C THR A 297 -3.99 -11.74 -61.78
N LEU A 298 -3.11 -12.27 -60.93
CA LEU A 298 -2.68 -11.57 -59.71
C LEU A 298 -1.91 -10.30 -60.06
N THR A 299 -2.12 -9.28 -59.22
CA THR A 299 -1.60 -7.94 -59.47
C THR A 299 -0.67 -7.49 -58.35
N VAL A 300 -0.08 -6.30 -58.52
CA VAL A 300 0.65 -5.61 -57.46
C VAL A 300 -0.19 -5.50 -56.17
N GLN A 301 -1.52 -5.32 -56.28
CA GLN A 301 -2.42 -5.33 -55.13
C GLN A 301 -2.34 -6.65 -54.33
N SER A 302 -2.18 -7.80 -54.98
CA SER A 302 -2.04 -9.09 -54.28
C SER A 302 -0.79 -9.13 -53.42
N VAL A 303 0.31 -8.51 -53.88
CA VAL A 303 1.55 -8.37 -53.10
C VAL A 303 1.36 -7.40 -51.94
N LEU A 304 0.76 -6.23 -52.20
CA LEU A 304 0.49 -5.23 -51.15
C LEU A 304 -0.41 -5.81 -50.04
N SER A 305 -1.47 -6.53 -50.40
CA SER A 305 -2.35 -7.18 -49.42
C SER A 305 -1.64 -8.29 -48.64
N ALA A 306 -0.71 -9.03 -49.26
CA ALA A 306 0.11 -10.00 -48.54
C ALA A 306 1.04 -9.32 -47.53
N ILE A 307 1.68 -8.22 -47.91
CA ILE A 307 2.53 -7.41 -47.02
C ILE A 307 1.69 -6.84 -45.86
N ASP A 308 0.55 -6.21 -46.16
CA ASP A 308 -0.35 -5.63 -45.15
C ASP A 308 -0.90 -6.68 -44.17
N GLY A 309 -1.20 -7.88 -44.66
CA GLY A 309 -1.61 -9.00 -43.81
C GLY A 309 -0.50 -9.47 -42.86
N ILE A 310 0.76 -9.42 -43.28
CA ILE A 310 1.91 -9.75 -42.44
C ILE A 310 2.22 -8.63 -41.44
N THR A 311 2.15 -7.36 -41.86
CA THR A 311 2.47 -6.20 -41.00
C THR A 311 1.32 -5.83 -40.05
N GLY A 312 0.11 -6.33 -40.31
CA GLY A 312 -1.09 -5.95 -39.56
C GLY A 312 -1.51 -4.51 -39.86
N ALA A 313 -1.34 -4.07 -41.10
CA ALA A 313 -1.61 -2.68 -41.48
C ALA A 313 -3.11 -2.36 -41.49
N THR A 314 -3.51 -1.36 -40.68
CA THR A 314 -4.88 -0.80 -40.70
C THR A 314 -5.04 0.28 -41.78
N THR A 315 -3.95 0.95 -42.15
CA THR A 315 -3.87 1.80 -43.35
C THR A 315 -3.18 1.00 -44.45
N ALA A 316 -3.90 0.71 -45.53
CA ALA A 316 -3.41 -0.13 -46.61
C ALA A 316 -2.17 0.46 -47.31
N SER A 317 -1.25 -0.41 -47.72
CA SER A 317 -0.18 -0.07 -48.65
C SER A 317 -0.78 0.29 -50.01
N THR A 318 -0.14 1.22 -50.72
CA THR A 318 -0.67 1.78 -51.98
C THR A 318 0.40 1.82 -53.08
N VAL A 319 -0.03 2.14 -54.30
CA VAL A 319 0.87 2.53 -55.38
C VAL A 319 0.63 4.00 -55.69
N ASN A 320 1.68 4.82 -55.61
CA ASN A 320 1.62 6.24 -55.92
C ASN A 320 2.65 6.57 -57.00
N SER A 321 2.17 7.00 -58.18
CA SER A 321 3.00 7.43 -59.29
C SER A 321 4.09 6.42 -59.67
N GLY A 322 3.73 5.13 -59.72
CA GLY A 322 4.62 4.03 -60.06
C GLY A 322 5.53 3.54 -58.93
N LYS A 323 5.39 4.09 -57.72
CA LYS A 323 6.12 3.65 -56.52
C LYS A 323 5.21 2.86 -55.60
N LEU A 324 5.69 1.74 -55.11
CA LEU A 324 5.03 1.06 -53.98
C LEU A 324 5.28 1.88 -52.71
N VAL A 325 4.21 2.15 -51.97
CA VAL A 325 4.22 2.83 -50.68
C VAL A 325 3.72 1.83 -49.65
N LEU A 326 4.65 1.23 -48.92
CA LEU A 326 4.38 0.13 -47.99
C LEU A 326 4.16 0.67 -46.57
N SER A 327 3.07 0.23 -45.97
CA SER A 327 2.68 0.53 -44.60
C SER A 327 3.47 -0.32 -43.62
N THR A 328 4.07 0.30 -42.60
CA THR A 328 4.73 -0.46 -41.51
C THR A 328 3.74 -1.24 -40.64
N GLY A 329 2.47 -0.86 -40.66
CA GLY A 329 1.43 -1.40 -39.81
C GLY A 329 1.54 -0.95 -38.34
N THR A 330 0.86 -1.68 -37.46
CA THR A 330 0.76 -1.33 -36.03
C THR A 330 1.57 -2.25 -35.12
N ASN A 331 2.06 -3.37 -35.65
CA ASN A 331 2.61 -4.44 -34.82
C ASN A 331 4.11 -4.25 -34.54
N GLN A 332 4.90 -3.92 -35.56
CA GLN A 332 6.36 -3.83 -35.47
C GLN A 332 6.93 -3.08 -36.68
N ASP A 333 8.22 -2.73 -36.63
CA ASP A 333 8.90 -2.10 -37.77
C ASP A 333 8.83 -2.99 -39.01
N LEU A 334 8.83 -2.37 -40.19
CA LEU A 334 8.82 -3.09 -41.46
C LEU A 334 10.24 -3.50 -41.84
N VAL A 335 10.53 -4.79 -41.72
CA VAL A 335 11.76 -5.40 -42.20
C VAL A 335 11.46 -6.11 -43.51
N ILE A 336 12.05 -5.64 -44.59
CA ILE A 336 11.95 -6.26 -45.91
C ILE A 336 13.31 -6.76 -46.35
N SER A 337 13.33 -7.99 -46.83
CA SER A 337 14.43 -8.56 -47.61
C SER A 337 13.85 -9.44 -48.71
N GLY A 338 14.69 -10.02 -49.57
CA GLY A 338 14.21 -10.88 -50.63
C GLY A 338 15.34 -11.62 -51.33
N THR A 339 14.97 -12.62 -52.12
CA THR A 339 15.86 -13.42 -52.96
C THR A 339 15.43 -13.35 -54.42
N GLY A 340 16.34 -13.64 -55.35
CA GLY A 340 16.07 -13.51 -56.78
C GLY A 340 15.86 -12.05 -57.19
N ASN A 341 14.95 -11.81 -58.13
CA ASN A 341 14.69 -10.46 -58.67
C ASN A 341 13.44 -9.78 -58.09
N ALA A 342 12.75 -10.36 -57.09
CA ALA A 342 11.48 -9.85 -56.58
C ALA A 342 11.55 -8.39 -56.09
N LEU A 343 12.57 -8.04 -55.30
CA LEU A 343 12.76 -6.66 -54.81
C LEU A 343 12.92 -5.67 -55.96
N ALA A 344 13.78 -5.99 -56.93
CA ALA A 344 14.06 -5.11 -58.07
C ALA A 344 12.84 -4.96 -59.00
N ALA A 345 12.15 -6.08 -59.30
CA ALA A 345 10.93 -6.08 -60.12
C ALA A 345 9.77 -5.31 -59.48
N LEU A 346 9.75 -5.20 -58.15
CA LEU A 346 8.79 -4.44 -57.36
C LEU A 346 9.33 -3.09 -56.87
N GLY A 347 10.54 -2.71 -57.30
CA GLY A 347 11.11 -1.38 -57.04
C GLY A 347 11.39 -1.14 -55.56
N LEU A 348 11.48 -2.21 -54.78
CA LEU A 348 11.75 -2.21 -53.35
C LEU A 348 13.25 -2.40 -53.10
N SER A 349 13.71 -1.94 -51.95
CA SER A 349 15.05 -2.25 -51.44
C SER A 349 14.94 -3.00 -50.12
N ALA A 350 15.93 -3.84 -49.83
CA ALA A 350 16.01 -4.48 -48.52
C ALA A 350 16.36 -3.44 -47.45
N GLY A 351 15.81 -3.61 -46.25
CA GLY A 351 16.08 -2.72 -45.12
C GLY A 351 14.99 -2.77 -44.07
N THR A 352 15.20 -1.98 -43.02
CA THR A 352 14.24 -1.78 -41.93
C THR A 352 13.69 -0.36 -42.03
N THR A 353 12.38 -0.25 -42.12
CA THR A 353 11.65 1.01 -41.97
C THR A 353 11.05 1.05 -40.58
N VAL A 354 11.61 1.93 -39.74
CA VAL A 354 11.15 2.12 -38.36
C VAL A 354 9.79 2.82 -38.39
N ARG A 355 8.88 2.40 -37.51
CA ARG A 355 7.61 3.09 -37.28
C ARG A 355 7.85 4.54 -36.85
N ALA A 356 6.91 5.42 -37.17
CA ALA A 356 7.01 6.81 -36.78
C ALA A 356 6.78 6.96 -35.27
N THR A 357 7.43 7.93 -34.64
CA THR A 357 7.17 8.26 -33.24
C THR A 357 5.74 8.79 -33.09
N GLY A 358 4.99 8.27 -32.13
CA GLY A 358 3.66 8.81 -31.81
C GLY A 358 3.74 10.25 -31.29
N THR A 359 2.61 10.95 -31.31
CA THR A 359 2.52 12.37 -30.93
C THR A 359 1.92 12.62 -29.54
N ASN A 360 1.43 11.58 -28.85
CA ASN A 360 0.73 11.69 -27.56
C ASN A 360 1.47 10.95 -26.43
N PRO A 361 2.58 11.50 -25.89
CA PRO A 361 3.31 10.90 -24.78
C PRO A 361 2.48 10.94 -23.50
N GLY A 362 2.78 10.03 -22.56
CA GLY A 362 2.15 9.99 -21.24
C GLY A 362 2.34 11.32 -20.49
N THR A 363 1.24 11.92 -20.06
CA THR A 363 1.21 13.17 -19.28
C THR A 363 1.05 12.90 -17.79
N GLY A 364 0.68 11.68 -17.40
CA GLY A 364 0.47 11.26 -16.01
C GLY A 364 -0.77 11.87 -15.37
N ILE A 365 -1.69 12.44 -16.15
CA ILE A 365 -2.89 13.09 -15.62
C ILE A 365 -4.15 12.65 -16.36
N VAL A 366 -5.27 12.73 -15.65
CA VAL A 366 -6.64 12.62 -16.20
C VAL A 366 -7.31 13.96 -15.99
N THR A 367 -7.87 14.55 -17.05
CA THR A 367 -8.58 15.83 -16.95
C THR A 367 -10.06 15.64 -16.62
N GLY A 368 -10.75 16.72 -16.27
CA GLY A 368 -12.20 16.71 -16.09
C GLY A 368 -12.97 16.26 -17.33
N ASN A 369 -12.47 16.57 -18.53
CA ASN A 369 -13.04 16.10 -19.80
C ASN A 369 -12.96 14.58 -19.96
N ASP A 370 -11.91 13.95 -19.41
CA ASP A 370 -11.66 12.51 -19.56
C ASP A 370 -12.22 11.67 -18.40
N LEU A 371 -12.95 12.29 -17.45
CA LEU A 371 -13.37 11.63 -16.21
C LEU A 371 -14.31 10.42 -16.46
N THR A 372 -15.17 10.52 -17.47
CA THR A 372 -16.08 9.42 -17.85
C THR A 372 -15.30 8.24 -18.43
N ALA A 373 -14.38 8.48 -19.37
CA ALA A 373 -13.52 7.44 -19.93
C ALA A 373 -12.70 6.77 -18.81
N PHE A 374 -12.04 7.58 -17.97
CA PHE A 374 -11.25 7.08 -16.85
C PHE A 374 -12.05 6.22 -15.90
N THR A 375 -13.25 6.66 -15.51
CA THR A 375 -14.10 5.90 -14.57
C THR A 375 -14.59 4.60 -15.19
N ASN A 376 -14.81 4.58 -16.50
CA ASN A 376 -15.27 3.41 -17.24
C ASN A 376 -14.16 2.42 -17.61
N GLU A 377 -12.88 2.80 -17.47
CA GLU A 377 -11.70 1.98 -17.82
C GLU A 377 -10.75 1.72 -16.64
N SER A 378 -11.15 2.10 -15.42
CA SER A 378 -10.39 1.85 -14.20
C SER A 378 -11.29 1.28 -13.10
N ILE A 379 -10.69 0.68 -12.08
CA ILE A 379 -11.39 0.12 -10.91
C ILE A 379 -11.01 0.87 -9.63
N SER A 380 -11.87 0.82 -8.61
CA SER A 380 -11.61 1.45 -7.32
C SER A 380 -10.41 0.81 -6.62
N GLY A 381 -9.53 1.64 -6.05
CA GLY A 381 -8.41 1.25 -5.20
C GLY A 381 -8.64 1.51 -3.70
N GLY A 382 -9.85 1.92 -3.32
CA GLY A 382 -10.20 2.34 -1.97
C GLY A 382 -9.97 3.84 -1.72
N ALA A 383 -10.25 4.28 -0.50
CA ALA A 383 -10.02 5.66 -0.06
C ALA A 383 -9.54 5.68 1.39
N VAL A 384 -8.71 6.66 1.73
CA VAL A 384 -8.16 6.83 3.08
C VAL A 384 -8.19 8.29 3.50
N THR A 385 -8.62 8.56 4.72
CA THR A 385 -8.52 9.90 5.32
C THR A 385 -7.09 10.13 5.80
N ALA A 386 -6.36 10.96 5.07
CA ALA A 386 -5.04 11.47 5.44
C ALA A 386 -5.17 12.83 6.16
N PHE A 387 -4.09 13.31 6.76
CA PHE A 387 -4.05 14.58 7.48
C PHE A 387 -2.91 15.44 6.96
N ASN A 388 -3.14 16.74 6.78
CA ASN A 388 -2.08 17.69 6.45
C ASN A 388 -1.33 18.16 7.72
N ALA A 389 -0.35 19.04 7.54
CA ALA A 389 0.43 19.62 8.64
C ALA A 389 -0.42 20.40 9.67
N ALA A 390 -1.60 20.88 9.29
CA ALA A 390 -2.55 21.54 10.20
C ALA A 390 -3.52 20.55 10.88
N GLY A 391 -3.43 19.25 10.58
CA GLY A 391 -4.35 18.23 11.09
C GLY A 391 -5.72 18.23 10.41
N THR A 392 -5.88 18.91 9.28
CA THR A 392 -7.12 18.87 8.49
C THR A 392 -7.25 17.50 7.82
N PRO A 393 -8.38 16.79 7.98
CA PRO A 393 -8.63 15.54 7.29
C PRO A 393 -8.85 15.78 5.79
N ILE A 394 -8.16 14.99 4.96
CA ILE A 394 -8.21 15.03 3.50
C ILE A 394 -8.47 13.61 3.01
N ASN A 395 -9.56 13.41 2.27
CA ASN A 395 -9.91 12.10 1.75
C ASN A 395 -9.13 11.81 0.46
N VAL A 396 -8.17 10.88 0.50
CA VAL A 396 -7.39 10.45 -0.66
C VAL A 396 -8.08 9.26 -1.30
N GLN A 397 -8.70 9.46 -2.46
CA GLN A 397 -9.29 8.39 -3.25
C GLN A 397 -8.26 7.80 -4.22
N LEU A 398 -8.28 6.48 -4.37
CA LEU A 398 -7.35 5.73 -5.20
C LEU A 398 -8.11 4.96 -6.29
N ARG A 399 -7.50 4.83 -7.47
CA ARG A 399 -7.99 3.97 -8.55
C ARG A 399 -6.85 3.24 -9.24
N TRP A 400 -7.13 2.03 -9.67
CA TRP A 400 -6.21 1.19 -10.44
C TRP A 400 -6.66 1.13 -11.89
N ALA A 401 -5.73 1.35 -12.81
CA ALA A 401 -5.95 1.15 -14.24
C ALA A 401 -4.96 0.12 -14.77
N LYS A 402 -5.46 -0.90 -15.47
CA LYS A 402 -4.60 -1.88 -16.15
C LYS A 402 -4.08 -1.24 -17.44
N THR A 403 -2.78 -1.22 -17.63
CA THR A 403 -2.13 -0.52 -18.75
C THR A 403 -1.60 -1.47 -19.81
N ASP A 404 -1.37 -2.72 -19.44
CA ASP A 404 -1.01 -3.80 -20.37
C ASP A 404 -1.56 -5.14 -19.86
N SER A 405 -1.79 -6.08 -20.77
CA SER A 405 -2.38 -7.38 -20.47
C SER A 405 -1.68 -8.51 -21.20
N ALA A 406 -1.25 -9.54 -20.48
CA ALA A 406 -0.65 -10.74 -21.10
C ALA A 406 -1.61 -11.44 -22.08
N SER A 407 -2.92 -11.20 -21.96
CA SER A 407 -3.94 -11.73 -22.88
C SER A 407 -3.84 -11.18 -24.31
N LEU A 408 -3.08 -10.10 -24.54
CA LEU A 408 -2.86 -9.51 -25.86
C LEU A 408 -1.82 -10.29 -26.69
N GLY A 409 -1.15 -11.27 -26.07
CA GLY A 409 -0.24 -12.19 -26.75
C GLY A 409 1.24 -11.88 -26.50
N THR A 410 2.09 -12.36 -27.39
CA THR A 410 3.55 -12.32 -27.22
C THR A 410 4.05 -10.87 -27.19
N GLY A 411 4.88 -10.52 -26.20
CA GLY A 411 5.42 -9.17 -26.01
C GLY A 411 4.65 -8.33 -24.99
N HIS A 412 3.49 -8.78 -24.54
CA HIS A 412 2.68 -8.12 -23.52
C HIS A 412 2.83 -8.77 -22.14
N GLN A 413 2.64 -7.98 -21.09
CA GLN A 413 2.63 -8.44 -19.70
C GLN A 413 1.54 -7.74 -18.89
N ASP A 414 1.12 -8.32 -17.77
CA ASP A 414 0.13 -7.69 -16.92
C ASP A 414 0.73 -6.51 -16.15
N SER A 415 0.39 -5.29 -16.58
CA SER A 415 0.86 -4.04 -15.99
C SER A 415 -0.28 -3.17 -15.51
N TRP A 416 -0.06 -2.46 -14.40
CA TRP A 416 -1.05 -1.59 -13.75
C TRP A 416 -0.44 -0.28 -13.30
N ASN A 417 -1.25 0.76 -13.23
CA ASN A 417 -0.89 2.03 -12.62
C ASN A 417 -1.90 2.41 -11.55
N LEU A 418 -1.38 3.00 -10.48
CA LEU A 418 -2.17 3.58 -9.40
C LEU A 418 -2.34 5.08 -9.64
N PHE A 419 -3.56 5.57 -9.45
CA PHE A 419 -3.93 6.97 -9.53
C PHE A 419 -4.49 7.44 -8.19
N TYR A 420 -4.24 8.70 -7.85
CA TYR A 420 -4.92 9.38 -6.76
C TYR A 420 -5.73 10.57 -7.29
N GLN A 421 -6.86 10.85 -6.65
CA GLN A 421 -7.69 11.99 -7.01
C GLN A 421 -7.05 13.28 -6.49
N THR A 422 -6.89 14.28 -7.36
CA THR A 422 -6.41 15.62 -6.95
C THR A 422 -7.52 16.66 -6.91
N SER A 423 -8.65 16.42 -7.58
CA SER A 423 -9.82 17.28 -7.48
C SER A 423 -11.13 16.51 -7.63
N THR A 424 -12.07 16.78 -6.73
CA THR A 424 -13.41 16.18 -6.71
C THR A 424 -14.41 16.89 -7.63
N SER A 425 -14.08 18.12 -8.05
CA SER A 425 -14.94 18.98 -8.88
C SER A 425 -14.28 19.43 -10.18
N ALA A 426 -13.24 18.74 -10.64
CA ALA A 426 -12.52 19.09 -11.86
C ALA A 426 -13.44 19.07 -13.09
N THR A 427 -13.37 20.13 -13.89
CA THR A 427 -14.09 20.25 -15.17
C THR A 427 -13.15 20.70 -16.28
N GLY A 428 -13.50 20.43 -17.55
CA GLY A 428 -12.67 20.88 -18.67
C GLY A 428 -11.27 20.27 -18.63
N ALA A 429 -10.27 21.11 -18.87
CA ALA A 429 -8.86 20.73 -18.82
C ALA A 429 -8.25 20.66 -17.40
N GLN A 430 -9.05 20.88 -16.34
CA GLN A 430 -8.55 20.78 -14.96
C GLN A 430 -8.18 19.34 -14.63
N THR A 431 -7.06 19.12 -13.94
CA THR A 431 -6.64 17.78 -13.51
C THR A 431 -7.58 17.24 -12.44
N ALA A 432 -8.18 16.07 -12.72
CA ALA A 432 -9.04 15.34 -11.80
C ALA A 432 -8.26 14.25 -11.05
N TRP A 433 -7.44 13.48 -11.78
CA TRP A 433 -6.62 12.40 -11.23
C TRP A 433 -5.18 12.52 -11.71
N VAL A 434 -4.26 12.05 -10.88
CA VAL A 434 -2.83 12.01 -11.17
C VAL A 434 -2.33 10.57 -11.03
N ASN A 435 -1.58 10.11 -12.03
CA ASN A 435 -0.87 8.86 -12.01
C ASN A 435 0.31 8.96 -11.04
N THR A 436 0.49 7.95 -10.19
CA THR A 436 1.60 7.88 -9.23
C THR A 436 2.98 7.70 -9.88
N GLY A 437 3.04 7.50 -11.20
CA GLY A 437 4.27 7.42 -11.98
C GLY A 437 4.95 6.06 -11.94
N THR A 438 4.36 5.08 -11.24
CA THR A 438 4.94 3.74 -11.07
C THR A 438 4.20 2.71 -11.90
N ASN A 439 4.94 1.93 -12.68
CA ASN A 439 4.41 0.78 -13.40
C ASN A 439 4.50 -0.49 -12.54
N PHE A 440 3.35 -1.05 -12.20
CA PHE A 440 3.22 -2.27 -11.41
C PHE A 440 3.08 -3.47 -12.35
N VAL A 441 4.17 -4.23 -12.52
CA VAL A 441 4.22 -5.38 -13.43
C VAL A 441 4.09 -6.66 -12.62
N PHE A 442 3.26 -7.59 -13.10
CA PHE A 442 3.01 -8.87 -12.43
C PHE A 442 3.55 -10.04 -13.24
N ASN A 443 4.10 -11.03 -12.53
CA ASN A 443 4.47 -12.32 -13.10
C ASN A 443 3.21 -13.15 -13.41
N ALA A 444 3.34 -14.14 -14.29
CA ALA A 444 2.25 -15.07 -14.62
C ALA A 444 1.69 -15.84 -13.41
N ASN A 445 2.44 -15.95 -12.32
CA ASN A 445 1.98 -16.55 -11.06
C ASN A 445 1.22 -15.57 -10.13
N GLY A 446 0.98 -14.33 -10.57
CA GLY A 446 0.24 -13.31 -9.82
C GLY A 446 1.07 -12.51 -8.81
N SER A 447 2.36 -12.80 -8.66
CA SER A 447 3.26 -12.02 -7.81
C SER A 447 3.70 -10.71 -8.48
N LEU A 448 3.90 -9.66 -7.70
CA LEU A 448 4.45 -8.40 -8.18
C LEU A 448 5.92 -8.58 -8.58
N ALA A 449 6.25 -8.29 -9.84
CA ALA A 449 7.60 -8.32 -10.39
C ALA A 449 8.32 -6.97 -10.26
N SER A 450 7.58 -5.87 -10.44
CA SER A 450 8.09 -4.49 -10.36
C SER A 450 7.01 -3.57 -9.82
N PRO A 451 7.33 -2.53 -9.01
CA PRO A 451 8.67 -2.15 -8.55
C PRO A 451 9.29 -3.19 -7.60
N ALA A 452 10.61 -3.34 -7.69
CA ALA A 452 11.38 -4.16 -6.75
C ALA A 452 11.54 -3.36 -5.45
N GLY A 453 10.76 -3.69 -4.43
CA GLY A 453 10.78 -3.00 -3.16
C GLY A 453 9.42 -2.44 -2.78
N SER A 454 9.19 -2.43 -1.48
CA SER A 454 7.87 -2.33 -0.88
C SER A 454 7.32 -0.91 -0.79
N ALA A 455 7.79 0.05 -1.58
CA ALA A 455 7.43 1.46 -1.39
C ALA A 455 7.38 2.26 -2.70
N VAL A 456 6.31 3.03 -2.88
CA VAL A 456 6.14 4.00 -3.97
C VAL A 456 6.06 5.41 -3.39
N SER A 457 6.98 6.29 -3.79
CA SER A 457 6.99 7.69 -3.36
C SER A 457 6.20 8.54 -4.35
N VAL A 458 5.21 9.27 -3.85
CA VAL A 458 4.39 10.21 -4.61
C VAL A 458 4.67 11.62 -4.08
N PRO A 459 5.38 12.46 -4.84
CA PRO A 459 5.72 13.81 -4.39
C PRO A 459 4.53 14.75 -4.50
N ALA A 460 4.52 15.78 -3.65
CA ALA A 460 3.60 16.92 -3.76
C ALA A 460 2.10 16.56 -3.91
N VAL A 461 1.63 15.56 -3.15
CA VAL A 461 0.22 15.18 -3.15
C VAL A 461 -0.63 16.32 -2.61
N SER A 462 -1.67 16.66 -3.36
CA SER A 462 -2.72 17.60 -2.96
C SER A 462 -4.08 17.12 -3.42
N VAL A 463 -5.13 17.42 -2.66
CA VAL A 463 -6.52 17.12 -3.02
C VAL A 463 -7.36 18.37 -2.77
N ASP A 464 -8.10 18.84 -3.78
CA ASP A 464 -8.95 20.04 -3.71
C ASP A 464 -8.21 21.28 -3.17
N GLY A 465 -6.95 21.45 -3.59
CA GLY A 465 -6.07 22.54 -3.17
C GLY A 465 -5.45 22.38 -1.77
N GLN A 466 -5.82 21.34 -1.02
CA GLN A 466 -5.19 21.02 0.27
C GLN A 466 -3.94 20.17 0.05
N VAL A 467 -2.80 20.65 0.52
CA VAL A 467 -1.50 19.99 0.35
C VAL A 467 -1.28 18.96 1.48
N LEU A 468 -1.05 17.70 1.09
CA LEU A 468 -0.59 16.62 1.98
C LEU A 468 0.94 16.50 1.98
N GLY A 469 1.60 16.91 0.90
CA GLY A 469 3.06 16.82 0.75
C GLY A 469 3.49 15.48 0.15
N ASN A 470 4.67 14.99 0.53
CA ASN A 470 5.20 13.74 -0.01
C ASN A 470 4.60 12.55 0.72
N LEU A 471 3.98 11.63 -0.02
CA LEU A 471 3.41 10.40 0.53
C LEU A 471 4.19 9.20 0.05
N THR A 472 4.47 8.27 0.96
CA THR A 472 5.01 6.95 0.61
C THR A 472 3.92 5.90 0.74
N PHE A 473 3.59 5.22 -0.36
CA PHE A 473 2.73 4.04 -0.35
C PHE A 473 3.58 2.81 -0.05
N ASN A 474 3.52 2.34 1.19
CA ASN A 474 4.19 1.12 1.63
C ASN A 474 3.36 -0.09 1.19
N ILE A 475 3.85 -0.83 0.23
CA ILE A 475 3.32 -2.07 -0.31
C ILE A 475 4.24 -3.20 0.13
N GLY A 476 3.96 -3.85 1.27
CA GLY A 476 4.78 -4.95 1.77
C GLY A 476 5.06 -6.05 0.73
N ALA A 477 6.17 -6.76 0.88
CA ALA A 477 6.49 -7.88 0.00
C ALA A 477 5.33 -8.90 0.00
N GLY A 478 4.78 -9.18 -1.19
CA GLY A 478 3.65 -10.10 -1.36
C GLY A 478 2.28 -9.55 -0.94
N THR A 479 2.16 -8.28 -0.52
CA THR A 479 0.86 -7.70 -0.11
C THR A 479 0.07 -7.10 -1.28
N LEU A 480 0.71 -6.90 -2.42
CA LEU A 480 0.08 -6.58 -3.69
C LEU A 480 0.21 -7.77 -4.65
N THR A 481 -0.92 -8.35 -5.03
CA THR A 481 -0.99 -9.53 -5.89
C THR A 481 -1.97 -9.32 -7.03
N GLN A 482 -1.93 -10.22 -8.02
CA GLN A 482 -2.91 -10.26 -9.09
C GLN A 482 -3.43 -11.68 -9.28
N PHE A 483 -4.73 -11.88 -9.10
CA PHE A 483 -5.39 -13.17 -9.30
C PHE A 483 -6.74 -13.02 -9.97
N ALA A 484 -7.25 -14.10 -10.56
CA ALA A 484 -8.58 -14.09 -11.16
C ALA A 484 -9.65 -13.73 -10.10
N SER A 485 -10.59 -12.87 -10.49
CA SER A 485 -11.69 -12.42 -9.64
C SER A 485 -12.98 -12.43 -10.44
N THR A 486 -13.99 -13.16 -9.96
CA THR A 486 -15.31 -13.24 -10.61
C THR A 486 -16.00 -11.87 -10.65
N ALA A 487 -15.76 -11.02 -9.65
CA ALA A 487 -16.27 -9.66 -9.58
C ALA A 487 -15.52 -8.69 -10.50
N GLY A 488 -14.27 -9.00 -10.88
CA GLY A 488 -13.43 -8.10 -11.68
C GLY A 488 -13.08 -6.78 -10.97
N ALA A 489 -13.21 -6.74 -9.65
CA ALA A 489 -12.86 -5.60 -8.81
C ALA A 489 -11.62 -5.93 -7.96
N ALA A 490 -10.89 -4.90 -7.54
CA ALA A 490 -9.79 -5.03 -6.61
C ALA A 490 -10.31 -5.34 -5.20
N THR A 491 -9.63 -6.22 -4.47
CA THR A 491 -9.89 -6.48 -3.06
C THR A 491 -8.84 -5.77 -2.23
N ILE A 492 -9.22 -4.80 -1.42
CA ILE A 492 -8.31 -4.04 -0.57
C ILE A 492 -8.20 -4.74 0.78
N ASN A 493 -7.01 -5.26 1.08
CA ASN A 493 -6.75 -6.05 2.29
C ASN A 493 -6.24 -5.16 3.44
N ASN A 494 -5.54 -4.07 3.13
CA ASN A 494 -5.07 -3.08 4.10
C ASN A 494 -4.95 -1.72 3.43
N LEU A 495 -5.46 -0.69 4.09
CA LEU A 495 -5.36 0.71 3.66
C LEU A 495 -5.40 1.60 4.91
N THR A 496 -4.23 1.87 5.48
CA THR A 496 -4.08 2.66 6.72
C THR A 496 -2.98 3.71 6.56
N GLN A 497 -2.96 4.70 7.45
CA GLN A 497 -2.05 5.85 7.35
C GLN A 497 -1.54 6.27 8.74
N ASN A 498 -0.46 7.04 8.80
CA ASN A 498 0.29 7.34 10.03
C ASN A 498 0.09 8.74 10.65
N GLY A 499 -0.67 9.62 10.01
CA GLY A 499 -1.01 10.97 10.48
C GLY A 499 -2.25 11.01 11.38
N PHE A 500 -2.44 12.12 12.07
CA PHE A 500 -3.58 12.35 12.96
C PHE A 500 -3.80 13.85 13.19
N ALA A 501 -5.05 14.23 13.49
CA ALA A 501 -5.39 15.59 13.88
C ALA A 501 -4.79 15.97 15.24
N ALA A 502 -4.74 17.27 15.55
CA ALA A 502 -4.33 17.72 16.87
C ALA A 502 -5.29 17.19 17.95
N GLY A 503 -4.74 16.74 19.06
CA GLY A 503 -5.49 16.15 20.18
C GLY A 503 -5.32 16.94 21.47
N GLN A 504 -6.30 16.84 22.35
CA GLN A 504 -6.19 17.25 23.76
C GLN A 504 -6.39 16.03 24.65
N LEU A 505 -5.69 16.01 25.78
CA LEU A 505 -5.89 14.98 26.80
C LEU A 505 -7.33 15.07 27.33
N GLN A 506 -8.12 14.01 27.15
CA GLN A 506 -9.52 13.98 27.61
C GLN A 506 -9.67 13.38 29.00
N SER A 507 -8.93 12.30 29.28
CA SER A 507 -8.94 11.60 30.57
C SER A 507 -7.64 10.83 30.76
N VAL A 508 -7.40 10.41 32.01
CA VAL A 508 -6.32 9.52 32.39
C VAL A 508 -6.96 8.32 33.07
N ALA A 509 -6.64 7.11 32.63
CA ALA A 509 -7.08 5.87 33.26
C ALA A 509 -5.89 4.95 33.50
N ILE A 510 -6.06 3.94 34.36
CA ILE A 510 -5.01 2.95 34.59
C ILE A 510 -5.59 1.58 34.31
N ASN A 511 -4.97 0.86 33.38
CA ASN A 511 -5.45 -0.45 32.95
C ASN A 511 -5.04 -1.56 33.94
N ASN A 512 -5.56 -2.77 33.75
CA ASN A 512 -5.25 -3.92 34.60
C ASN A 512 -3.77 -4.34 34.60
N SER A 513 -2.96 -3.85 33.66
CA SER A 513 -1.51 -4.10 33.60
C SER A 513 -0.69 -3.03 34.33
N GLY A 514 -1.34 -2.04 34.96
CA GLY A 514 -0.68 -0.92 35.63
C GLY A 514 -0.12 0.14 34.67
N ILE A 515 -0.52 0.12 33.39
CA ILE A 515 -0.15 1.14 32.41
C ILE A 515 -1.18 2.25 32.49
N VAL A 516 -0.68 3.49 32.60
CA VAL A 516 -1.50 4.69 32.52
C VAL A 516 -1.81 4.97 31.04
N VAL A 517 -3.10 5.08 30.70
CA VAL A 517 -3.63 5.24 29.33
C VAL A 517 -4.49 6.48 29.18
#